data_AF-A0A3A1Y1L1-F1
#
_entry.id   AF-A0A3A1Y1L1-F1
#
_cell.length_a   1.000
_cell.length_b   1.000
_cell.length_c   1.000
_cell.angle_alpha   90.00
_cell.angle_beta   90.00
_cell.angle_gamma   90.00
#
_symmetry.space_group_name_H-M   'P 1'
#
loop_
_entity.id
_entity.type
_entity.pdbx_description
1 polymer ?
#
loop_
_entity_poly.entity_id
_entity_poly.type
_entity_poly.pdbx_seq_one_letter_code
_entity_poly.pdbx_strand_id
1 'polypeptide(L)'
;RESLFKGWSETEEKQLLELLDSLNAKGIKFALSNVLEHKGMVNHLLQEWVVKNNYKVHYLQANYTNSSYNTRKKGSFQSKEVLITNY
;
A
#
# COMPACT_ATOMS: atom_id res chain seq x y z
N ARG A 1 6.31 25.73 8.95
CA ARG A 1 5.50 24.50 9.10
C ARG A 1 6.32 23.39 8.47
N GLU A 2 7.15 22.72 9.27
CA GLU A 2 8.08 21.71 8.75
C GLU A 2 7.31 20.40 8.51
N SER A 3 7.41 19.88 7.30
CA SER A 3 6.83 18.60 6.90
C SER A 3 7.62 17.47 7.58
N LEU A 4 6.92 16.63 8.36
CA LEU A 4 7.45 15.44 9.05
C LEU A 4 7.83 14.27 8.12
N PHE A 5 7.80 14.47 6.79
CA PHE A 5 8.07 13.42 5.78
C PHE A 5 9.27 13.76 4.86
N LYS A 6 10.29 14.45 5.37
CA LYS A 6 11.56 14.61 4.64
C LYS A 6 12.27 13.25 4.55
N GLY A 7 11.95 12.45 3.55
CA GLY A 7 12.62 11.17 3.28
C GLY A 7 11.77 10.10 2.61
N TRP A 8 10.50 10.38 2.29
CA TRP A 8 9.68 9.49 1.48
C TRP A 8 9.17 10.22 0.24
N SER A 9 9.93 10.11 -0.84
CA SER A 9 9.57 10.55 -2.18
C SER A 9 9.40 9.33 -3.09
N GLU A 10 9.00 9.57 -4.34
CA GLU A 10 8.97 8.54 -5.37
C GLU A 10 10.33 7.84 -5.56
N THR A 11 11.45 8.50 -5.21
CA THR A 11 12.78 7.92 -5.33
C THR A 11 12.99 6.79 -4.32
N GLU A 12 12.70 7.03 -3.04
CA GLU A 12 12.81 6.00 -2.00
C GLU A 12 11.79 4.89 -2.21
N GLU A 13 10.60 5.21 -2.73
CA GLU A 13 9.62 4.21 -3.12
C GLU A 13 10.15 3.31 -4.24
N LYS A 14 10.71 3.87 -5.33
CA LYS A 14 11.34 3.07 -6.40
C LYS A 14 12.44 2.17 -5.87
N GLN A 15 13.32 2.68 -5.02
CA GLN A 15 14.40 1.90 -4.41
C GLN A 15 13.88 0.75 -3.55
N LEU A 16 12.81 0.97 -2.78
CA LEU A 16 12.17 -0.10 -2.01
C LEU A 16 11.62 -1.18 -2.94
N LEU A 17 10.91 -0.81 -4.01
CA LEU A 17 10.30 -1.77 -4.91
C LEU A 17 11.35 -2.58 -5.69
N GLU A 18 12.46 -1.93 -6.11
CA GLU A 18 13.60 -2.61 -6.72
C GLU A 18 14.26 -3.61 -5.74
N LEU A 19 14.38 -3.25 -4.46
CA LEU A 19 14.88 -4.16 -3.44
C LEU A 19 13.97 -5.38 -3.31
N LEU A 20 12.65 -5.20 -3.25
CA LEU A 20 11.69 -6.30 -3.15
C LEU A 20 11.73 -7.21 -4.39
N ASP A 21 11.86 -6.65 -5.58
CA ASP A 21 12.07 -7.42 -6.81
C ASP A 21 13.37 -8.24 -6.76
N SER A 22 14.45 -7.67 -6.20
CA SER A 22 15.70 -8.39 -6.01
C SER A 22 15.58 -9.55 -5.01
N LEU A 23 14.76 -9.40 -3.96
CA LEU A 23 14.45 -10.46 -2.99
C LEU A 23 13.64 -11.56 -3.67
N ASN A 24 12.64 -11.18 -4.47
CA ASN A 24 11.85 -12.13 -5.24
C ASN A 24 12.70 -12.95 -6.22
N ALA A 25 13.60 -12.31 -6.96
CA ALA A 25 14.52 -12.99 -7.87
C ALA A 25 15.45 -13.98 -7.17
N LYS A 26 15.72 -13.78 -5.86
CA LYS A 26 16.48 -14.69 -5.00
C LYS A 26 15.63 -15.78 -4.35
N GLY A 27 14.32 -15.85 -4.65
CA GLY A 27 13.39 -16.78 -4.02
C GLY A 27 13.08 -16.45 -2.55
N ILE A 28 13.38 -15.23 -2.10
CA ILE A 28 13.14 -14.79 -0.72
C ILE A 28 11.70 -14.27 -0.63
N LYS A 29 10.97 -14.75 0.37
CA LYS A 29 9.60 -14.32 0.63
C LYS A 29 9.58 -12.92 1.21
N PHE A 30 8.70 -12.06 0.72
CA PHE A 30 8.46 -10.73 1.28
C PHE A 30 6.97 -10.45 1.49
N ALA A 31 6.68 -9.49 2.36
CA ALA A 31 5.37 -8.89 2.53
C ALA A 31 5.51 -7.37 2.66
N LEU A 32 4.73 -6.60 1.89
CA LEU A 32 4.71 -5.14 1.90
C LEU A 32 3.31 -4.65 2.26
N SER A 33 3.18 -3.97 3.40
CA SER A 33 1.95 -3.27 3.77
C SER A 33 1.99 -1.85 3.23
N ASN A 34 1.00 -1.44 2.42
CA ASN A 34 0.95 -0.10 1.83
C ASN A 34 -0.50 0.34 1.51
N VAL A 35 -0.67 1.57 1.03
CA VAL A 35 -1.97 2.15 0.65
C VAL A 35 -2.00 2.38 -0.87
N LEU A 36 -2.93 1.73 -1.58
CA LEU A 36 -3.09 1.91 -3.03
C LEU A 36 -3.84 3.20 -3.37
N GLU A 37 -4.79 3.60 -2.54
CA GLU A 37 -5.59 4.80 -2.77
C GLU A 37 -5.89 5.47 -1.43
N HIS A 38 -5.66 6.78 -1.35
CA HIS A 38 -6.05 7.58 -0.20
C HIS A 38 -6.66 8.89 -0.68
N LYS A 39 -7.88 9.20 -0.26
CA LYS A 39 -8.56 10.44 -0.65
C LYS A 39 -8.68 10.66 -2.16
N GLY A 40 -8.90 9.57 -2.91
CA GLY A 40 -8.98 9.60 -4.37
C GLY A 40 -7.64 9.76 -5.09
N MET A 41 -6.54 9.91 -4.35
CA MET A 41 -5.19 9.86 -4.90
C MET A 41 -4.73 8.40 -4.95
N VAL A 42 -4.37 7.94 -6.13
CA VAL A 42 -3.93 6.56 -6.37
C VAL A 42 -2.40 6.52 -6.45
N ASN A 43 -1.79 5.54 -5.80
CA ASN A 43 -0.38 5.23 -5.97
C ASN A 43 -0.21 4.37 -7.24
N HIS A 44 -0.14 5.04 -8.39
CA HIS A 44 0.01 4.40 -9.69
C HIS A 44 1.30 3.58 -9.80
N LEU A 45 2.38 4.07 -9.19
CA LEU A 45 3.68 3.40 -9.20
C LEU A 45 3.59 2.02 -8.53
N LEU A 46 3.02 1.96 -7.33
CA LEU A 46 2.78 0.70 -6.62
C LEU A 46 1.83 -0.21 -7.41
N GLN A 47 0.75 0.34 -7.94
CA GLN A 47 -0.25 -0.43 -8.68
C GLN A 47 0.35 -1.09 -9.93
N GLU A 48 1.11 -0.34 -10.72
CA GLU A 48 1.81 -0.84 -11.91
C GLU A 48 2.86 -1.89 -11.55
N TRP A 49 3.64 -1.65 -10.48
CA TRP A 49 4.66 -2.58 -10.01
C TRP A 49 4.09 -3.94 -9.62
N VAL A 50 2.97 -3.96 -8.89
CA VAL A 50 2.28 -5.20 -8.53
C VAL A 50 1.80 -5.95 -9.77
N VAL A 51 1.14 -5.26 -10.71
CA VAL A 51 0.59 -5.88 -11.92
C VAL A 51 1.70 -6.43 -12.80
N LYS A 52 2.77 -5.65 -13.02
CA LYS A 52 3.93 -6.04 -13.83
C LYS A 52 4.60 -7.31 -13.31
N ASN A 53 4.76 -7.42 -11.99
CA ASN A 53 5.44 -8.55 -11.36
C ASN A 53 4.49 -9.71 -10.97
N ASN A 54 3.18 -9.55 -11.18
CA ASN A 54 2.16 -10.52 -10.81
C ASN A 54 2.20 -10.92 -9.32
N TYR A 55 2.44 -9.95 -8.44
CA TYR A 55 2.43 -10.17 -6.99
C TYR A 55 1.00 -10.30 -6.44
N LYS A 56 0.85 -11.05 -5.34
CA LYS A 56 -0.46 -11.24 -4.69
C LYS A 56 -0.81 -10.02 -3.87
N VAL A 57 -2.03 -9.51 -4.04
CA VAL A 57 -2.58 -8.38 -3.29
C VAL A 57 -3.70 -8.85 -2.39
N HIS A 58 -3.57 -8.59 -1.10
CA HIS A 58 -4.60 -8.83 -0.10
C HIS A 58 -5.14 -7.48 0.36
N TYR A 59 -6.40 -7.19 0.04
CA TYR A 59 -7.05 -5.97 0.51
C TYR A 59 -7.39 -6.09 1.99
N LEU A 60 -6.87 -5.17 2.79
CA LEU A 60 -7.16 -5.11 4.21
C LEU A 60 -8.49 -4.37 4.38
N GLN A 61 -9.58 -5.12 4.49
CA GLN A 61 -10.88 -4.53 4.81
C GLN A 61 -10.91 -4.13 6.28
N ALA A 62 -10.95 -2.83 6.56
CA ALA A 62 -11.35 -2.30 7.85
C ALA A 62 -12.87 -2.48 8.04
N ASN A 63 -13.34 -3.72 8.20
CA ASN A 63 -14.70 -3.99 8.61
C ASN A 63 -14.84 -3.60 10.09
N TYR A 64 -15.11 -2.32 10.37
CA TYR A 64 -15.53 -1.81 11.68
C TYR A 64 -16.95 -2.31 12.05
N THR A 65 -17.22 -3.60 11.95
CA THR A 65 -18.53 -4.20 12.25
C THR A 65 -18.72 -4.52 13.74
N ASN A 66 -17.78 -4.20 14.62
CA ASN A 66 -17.91 -4.46 16.06
C ASN A 66 -17.46 -3.31 16.98
N SER A 67 -17.31 -2.09 16.47
CA SER A 67 -16.99 -0.92 17.28
C SER A 67 -18.24 -0.12 17.58
N SER A 68 -18.68 -0.15 18.83
CA SER A 68 -19.77 0.67 19.37
C SER A 68 -19.39 2.16 19.46
N TYR A 69 -19.06 2.78 18.33
CA TYR A 69 -18.94 4.23 18.21
C TYR A 69 -19.61 4.67 16.92
N ASN A 70 -20.79 5.29 17.10
CA ASN A 70 -21.54 5.97 16.07
C ASN A 70 -20.70 7.09 15.44
N THR A 71 -20.10 6.81 14.28
CA THR A 71 -19.84 7.84 13.27
C THR A 71 -20.23 7.30 11.91
N ARG A 72 -21.53 7.37 11.63
CA ARG A 72 -22.03 7.57 10.27
C ARG A 72 -21.33 8.80 9.68
N LYS A 73 -20.20 8.63 9.00
CA LYS A 73 -19.74 9.58 7.99
C LYS A 73 -20.06 9.02 6.62
N LYS A 74 -21.32 9.25 6.21
CA LYS A 74 -21.70 9.38 4.81
C LYS A 74 -20.70 10.34 4.13
N GLY A 75 -19.81 9.82 3.29
CA GLY A 75 -19.17 10.62 2.23
C GLY A 75 -17.70 11.06 2.37
N SER A 76 -16.77 10.37 3.05
CA SER A 76 -15.37 10.84 3.06
C SER A 76 -14.32 9.74 2.87
N PHE A 77 -13.84 9.58 1.63
CA PHE A 77 -12.48 9.14 1.28
C PHE A 77 -11.89 7.95 2.07
N GLN A 78 -12.25 6.73 1.68
CA GLN A 78 -11.69 5.52 2.26
C GLN A 78 -10.26 5.28 1.74
N SER A 79 -9.33 4.92 2.62
CA SER A 79 -8.03 4.39 2.22
C SER A 79 -8.19 2.94 1.76
N LYS A 80 -7.60 2.58 0.62
CA LYS A 80 -7.47 1.18 0.19
C LYS A 80 -6.13 0.64 0.66
N GLU A 81 -6.13 0.07 1.86
CA GLU A 81 -4.95 -0.57 2.45
C GLU A 81 -4.76 -1.98 1.89
N VAL A 82 -3.51 -2.35 1.61
CA VAL A 82 -3.15 -3.63 1.02
C VAL A 82 -1.92 -4.25 1.68
N LEU A 83 -1.90 -5.57 1.72
CA LEU A 83 -0.71 -6.37 1.95
C LEU A 83 -0.32 -7.05 0.62
N ILE A 84 0.90 -6.81 0.16
CA ILE A 84 1.42 -7.39 -1.09
C ILE A 84 2.44 -8.47 -0.76
N THR A 85 2.31 -9.66 -1.33
CA THR A 85 3.22 -10.80 -1.11
C THR A 85 3.68 -11.42 -2.44
N ASN A 86 4.88 -12.00 -2.46
CA ASN A 86 5.35 -12.82 -3.59
C ASN A 86 5.10 -14.33 -3.43
N TYR A 87 4.33 -14.73 -2.41
CA TYR A 87 3.97 -16.11 -2.10
C TYR A 87 2.48 -16.24 -1.82
#